data_AF-A0A328BSR3-F1
#
_entry.id   AF-A0A328BSR3-F1
#
_cell.length_a   1.000
_cell.length_b   1.000
_cell.length_c   1.000
_cell.angle_alpha   90.00
_cell.angle_beta   90.00
_cell.angle_gamma   90.00
#
_symmetry.space_group_name_H-M   'P 1'
#
loop_
_entity.id
_entity.type
_entity.pdbx_description
1 polymer ?
#
loop_
_entity_poly.entity_id
_entity_poly.type
_entity_poly.pdbx_seq_one_letter_code
_entity_poly.pdbx_strand_id
1 'polypeptide(L)'
;MPEPKEGASQSQLLLIVDATLRLPGLGTLLRAPRYEAALRRFPLHSSLEVELRLPAGPRLVPATVEELQRPADAPGAAATADYVLLLDADSVGELPAGTEVWLPAVWAEIYGL
;
A
#
# COMPACT_ATOMS: atom_id res chain seq x y z
N MET A 1 -20.45 17.42 -32.17
CA MET A 1 -19.52 16.41 -31.62
C MET A 1 -19.49 16.59 -30.12
N PRO A 2 -19.90 15.61 -29.31
CA PRO A 2 -19.69 15.70 -27.88
C PRO A 2 -18.19 15.58 -27.57
N GLU A 3 -17.72 16.44 -26.67
CA GLU A 3 -16.34 16.48 -26.16
C GLU A 3 -16.01 15.20 -25.37
N PRO A 4 -14.75 14.74 -25.37
CA PRO A 4 -14.35 13.64 -24.51
C PRO A 4 -14.42 14.10 -23.04
N LYS A 5 -15.23 13.41 -22.22
CA LYS A 5 -15.13 13.51 -20.76
C LYS A 5 -13.89 12.75 -20.30
N GLU A 6 -12.73 13.40 -20.35
CA GLU A 6 -11.54 12.90 -19.66
C GLU A 6 -11.67 13.18 -18.16
N GLY A 7 -12.44 12.34 -17.47
CA GLY A 7 -12.14 12.05 -16.07
C GLY A 7 -10.91 11.14 -16.05
N ALA A 8 -9.72 11.70 -16.31
CA ALA A 8 -8.48 10.94 -16.19
C ALA A 8 -8.29 10.61 -14.71
N SER A 9 -8.72 9.43 -14.28
CA SER A 9 -8.45 8.89 -12.95
C SER A 9 -6.94 8.99 -12.72
N GLN A 10 -6.50 9.86 -11.81
CA GLN A 10 -5.09 10.01 -11.52
C GLN A 10 -4.67 8.87 -10.60
N SER A 11 -3.46 8.32 -10.80
CA SER A 11 -2.88 7.40 -9.82
C SER A 11 -2.89 8.03 -8.44
N GLN A 12 -3.19 7.26 -7.40
CA GLN A 12 -3.34 7.76 -6.04
C GLN A 12 -2.19 7.28 -5.15
N LEU A 13 -1.56 8.19 -4.40
CA LEU A 13 -0.57 7.80 -3.41
C LEU A 13 -1.25 7.01 -2.28
N LEU A 14 -0.83 5.75 -2.08
CA LEU A 14 -1.32 4.89 -1.00
C LEU A 14 -0.48 5.07 0.26
N LEU A 15 0.84 4.98 0.12
CA LEU A 15 1.76 5.17 1.24
C LEU A 15 3.15 5.61 0.79
N ILE A 16 3.89 6.17 1.75
CA ILE A 16 5.33 6.36 1.67
C ILE A 16 5.95 5.41 2.69
N VAL A 17 6.83 4.53 2.21
CA VAL A 17 7.49 3.51 3.03
C VAL A 17 8.35 4.18 4.09
N ASP A 18 8.17 3.79 5.35
CA ASP A 18 9.06 4.15 6.45
C ASP A 18 10.01 2.99 6.78
N ALA A 19 9.44 1.79 6.88
CA ALA A 19 10.18 0.57 7.11
C ALA A 19 9.61 -0.58 6.29
N THR A 20 10.46 -1.54 5.96
CA THR A 20 10.05 -2.83 5.40
C THR A 20 10.49 -3.97 6.28
N LEU A 21 9.71 -5.05 6.26
CA LEU A 21 10.05 -6.31 6.90
C LEU A 21 9.87 -7.43 5.89
N ARG A 22 10.95 -8.14 5.58
CA ARG A 22 10.86 -9.33 4.75
C ARG A 22 10.33 -10.51 5.57
N LEU A 23 9.26 -11.14 5.08
CA LEU A 23 8.63 -12.31 5.66
C LEU A 23 8.90 -13.50 4.73
N PRO A 24 9.87 -14.37 5.06
CA PRO A 24 10.25 -15.49 4.19
C PRO A 24 9.06 -16.38 3.83
N GLY A 25 8.84 -16.61 2.53
CA GLY A 25 7.72 -17.41 2.02
C GLY A 25 6.37 -16.68 2.00
N LEU A 26 6.33 -15.40 2.36
CA LEU A 26 5.10 -14.58 2.37
C LEU A 26 5.24 -13.27 1.58
N GLY A 27 6.42 -12.64 1.59
CA GLY A 27 6.69 -11.42 0.82
C GLY A 27 7.34 -10.31 1.64
N THR A 28 7.11 -9.06 1.24
CA THR A 28 7.66 -7.88 1.94
C THR A 28 6.54 -7.04 2.52
N LEU A 29 6.52 -6.89 3.85
CA LEU A 29 5.59 -6.02 4.56
C LEU A 29 6.07 -4.58 4.53
N LEU A 30 5.20 -3.65 4.13
CA LEU A 30 5.46 -2.22 4.09
C LEU A 30 4.75 -1.53 5.25
N ARG A 31 5.51 -0.76 6.03
CA ARG A 31 4.98 0.05 7.14
C ARG A 31 5.07 1.52 6.80
N ALA A 32 4.02 2.28 7.14
CA ALA A 32 3.95 3.71 6.95
C ALA A 32 3.20 4.38 8.11
N PRO A 33 3.85 5.22 8.93
CA PRO A 33 3.21 5.81 10.11
C PRO A 33 2.19 6.91 9.78
N ARG A 34 2.18 7.47 8.56
CA ARG A 34 1.43 8.69 8.22
C ARG A 34 0.38 8.54 7.11
N TYR A 35 0.38 7.44 6.38
CA TYR A 35 -0.46 7.25 5.18
C TYR A 35 -1.42 6.06 5.29
N GLU A 36 -1.49 5.44 6.46
CA GLU A 36 -2.40 4.33 6.74
C GLU A 36 -3.88 4.64 6.45
N ALA A 37 -4.29 5.90 6.57
CA ALA A 37 -5.66 6.32 6.30
C ALA A 37 -6.12 6.05 4.85
N ALA A 38 -5.20 6.03 3.88
CA ALA A 38 -5.54 5.67 2.51
C ALA A 38 -5.86 4.17 2.40
N LEU A 39 -5.12 3.32 3.11
CA LEU A 39 -5.32 1.87 3.09
C LEU A 39 -6.64 1.44 3.75
N ARG A 40 -7.15 2.19 4.73
CA ARG A 40 -8.43 1.91 5.40
C ARG A 40 -9.65 1.97 4.47
N ARG A 41 -9.49 2.48 3.23
CA ARG A 41 -10.55 2.50 2.21
C ARG A 41 -10.76 1.15 1.54
N PHE A 42 -9.79 0.25 1.65
CA PHE A 42 -9.85 -1.08 1.05
C PHE A 42 -10.27 -2.11 2.11
N PRO A 43 -11.07 -3.13 1.74
CA PRO A 43 -11.32 -4.25 2.62
C PRO A 43 -10.02 -4.96 3.02
N LEU A 44 -9.96 -5.48 4.25
CA LEU A 44 -8.84 -6.34 4.66
C LEU A 44 -8.73 -7.56 3.73
N HIS A 45 -7.49 -7.97 3.47
CA HIS A 45 -7.10 -9.04 2.55
C HIS A 45 -7.49 -8.81 1.09
N SER A 46 -7.84 -7.57 0.70
CA SER A 46 -8.02 -7.25 -0.72
C SER A 46 -6.68 -7.26 -1.45
N SER A 47 -6.61 -7.97 -2.58
CA SER A 47 -5.49 -7.90 -3.51
C SER A 47 -5.60 -6.66 -4.39
N LEU A 48 -4.51 -5.89 -4.43
CA LEU A 48 -4.32 -4.70 -5.26
C LEU A 48 -3.09 -4.91 -6.15
N GLU A 49 -3.07 -4.32 -7.34
CA GLU A 49 -1.81 -4.09 -8.05
C GLU A 49 -1.33 -2.68 -7.75
N VAL A 50 -0.14 -2.55 -7.17
CA VAL A 50 0.43 -1.25 -6.77
C VAL A 50 1.66 -0.94 -7.59
N GLU A 51 1.88 0.34 -7.84
CA GLU A 51 3.09 0.86 -8.48
C GLU A 51 4.10 1.32 -7.42
N LEU A 52 5.27 0.70 -7.39
CA LEU A 52 6.42 1.15 -6.62
C LEU A 52 7.22 2.15 -7.45
N ARG A 53 7.43 3.36 -6.94
CA ARG A 53 8.31 4.35 -7.60
C ARG A 53 9.74 4.20 -7.10
N LEU A 54 10.53 3.43 -7.83
CA LEU A 54 11.93 3.13 -7.48
C LEU A 54 12.89 3.98 -8.31
N PRO A 55 14.15 4.19 -7.84
CA PRO A 55 15.16 4.91 -8.62
C PRO A 55 15.47 4.28 -9.99
N ALA A 56 15.30 2.95 -10.12
CA ALA A 56 15.49 2.21 -11.38
C ALA A 56 14.29 2.33 -12.34
N GLY A 57 13.19 2.94 -11.90
CA GLY A 57 11.94 3.06 -12.64
C GLY A 57 10.73 2.53 -11.86
N PRO A 58 9.51 2.90 -12.28
CA PRO A 58 8.29 2.38 -11.67
C PRO A 58 8.14 0.88 -11.93
N ARG A 59 7.57 0.17 -10.96
CA ARG A 59 7.34 -1.28 -11.04
C ARG A 59 5.98 -1.63 -10.46
N LEU A 60 5.15 -2.34 -11.24
CA LEU A 60 3.90 -2.90 -10.76
C LEU A 60 4.15 -4.20 -9.99
N VAL A 61 3.50 -4.34 -8.85
CA VAL A 61 3.57 -5.54 -8.00
C VAL A 61 2.22 -5.82 -7.37
N PRO A 62 1.82 -7.10 -7.25
CA PRO A 62 0.65 -7.44 -6.45
C PRO A 62 0.94 -7.18 -4.97
N ALA A 63 -0.08 -6.72 -4.25
CA ALA A 63 -0.02 -6.48 -2.82
C ALA A 63 -1.36 -6.82 -2.18
N THR A 64 -1.34 -7.23 -0.91
CA THR A 64 -2.55 -7.37 -0.11
C THR A 64 -2.59 -6.33 1.00
N VAL A 65 -3.79 -5.81 1.27
CA VAL A 65 -4.03 -4.94 2.41
C VAL A 65 -4.17 -5.82 3.64
N GLU A 66 -3.27 -5.65 4.60
CA GLU A 66 -3.21 -6.46 5.81
C GLU A 66 -3.35 -5.60 7.06
N GLU A 67 -3.61 -6.25 8.18
CA GLU A 67 -3.66 -5.62 9.49
C GLU A 67 -2.50 -6.11 10.38
N LEU A 68 -1.73 -5.17 10.93
CA LEU A 68 -0.66 -5.44 11.88
C LEU A 68 -1.09 -4.97 13.28
N GLN A 69 -1.34 -5.93 14.16
CA GLN A 69 -1.66 -5.66 15.56
C GLN A 69 -0.42 -5.16 16.31
N ARG A 70 -0.51 -3.98 16.93
CA ARG A 70 0.50 -3.50 17.86
C ARG A 70 0.14 -3.91 19.28
N PRO A 71 1.09 -4.48 20.05
CA PRO A 71 0.88 -4.71 21.48
C PRO A 71 0.51 -3.40 22.17
N ALA A 72 -0.39 -3.46 23.14
CA ALA A 72 -0.69 -2.31 23.97
C ALA A 72 0.56 -1.92 24.77
N ASP A 73 0.97 -0.64 24.68
CA ASP A 73 2.14 -0.12 25.39
C ASP A 73 1.96 -0.10 26.91
N ALA A 74 0.72 -0.22 27.40
CA ALA A 74 0.38 -0.21 28.82
C ALA A 74 -0.76 -1.19 29.15
N PRO A 75 -0.76 -1.78 30.37
CA PRO A 75 -1.89 -2.57 30.85
C PRO A 75 -3.18 -1.74 30.86
N GLY A 76 -4.19 -2.18 30.09
CA GLY A 76 -5.49 -1.51 29.99
C GLY A 76 -5.62 -0.51 28.83
N ALA A 77 -4.56 -0.25 28.06
CA ALA A 77 -4.69 0.44 26.78
C ALA A 77 -5.30 -0.50 25.72
N ALA A 78 -6.13 0.05 24.84
CA ALA A 78 -6.64 -0.69 23.70
C ALA A 78 -5.47 -0.99 22.74
N ALA A 79 -5.39 -2.23 22.25
CA ALA A 79 -4.50 -2.56 21.15
C ALA A 79 -4.88 -1.71 19.92
N THR A 80 -3.87 -1.16 19.25
CA THR A 80 -4.06 -0.44 17.99
C THR A 80 -3.63 -1.33 16.84
N ALA A 81 -4.36 -1.22 15.74
CA ALA A 81 -4.12 -2.01 14.54
C ALA A 81 -3.72 -1.09 13.41
N ASP A 82 -2.58 -1.42 12.80
CA ASP A 82 -2.04 -0.71 11.66
C ASP A 82 -2.49 -1.37 10.36
N TYR A 83 -2.90 -0.58 9.37
CA TYR A 83 -3.11 -1.09 8.02
C TYR A 83 -1.79 -1.03 7.27
N VAL A 84 -1.39 -2.15 6.70
CA VAL A 84 -0.10 -2.31 6.02
C VAL A 84 -0.33 -2.93 4.65
N LEU A 85 0.69 -2.83 3.79
CA LEU A 85 0.70 -3.55 2.51
C LEU A 85 1.69 -4.70 2.60
N LEU A 86 1.26 -5.90 2.25
CA LEU A 86 2.14 -7.03 2.01
C LEU A 86 2.34 -7.18 0.50
N LEU A 87 3.55 -6.95 0.02
CA LEU A 87 3.89 -7.15 -1.38
C LEU A 87 4.10 -8.63 -1.67
N ASP A 88 3.32 -9.17 -2.60
CA ASP A 88 3.44 -10.54 -3.10
C ASP A 88 4.51 -10.58 -4.19
N ALA A 89 5.76 -10.44 -3.77
CA ALA A 89 6.92 -10.60 -4.63
C ALA A 89 8.18 -10.78 -3.78
N ASP A 90 8.68 -12.01 -3.71
CA ASP A 90 10.02 -12.30 -3.15
C ASP A 90 11.15 -11.52 -3.85
N SER A 91 10.87 -10.93 -5.00
CA SER A 91 11.80 -10.20 -5.86
C SER A 91 11.85 -8.69 -5.62
N VAL A 92 11.09 -8.14 -4.67
CA VAL A 92 11.13 -6.70 -4.34
C VAL A 92 12.17 -6.40 -3.25
N GLY A 93 12.57 -7.41 -2.47
CA GLY A 93 13.55 -7.24 -1.39
C GLY A 93 13.08 -6.23 -0.34
N GLU A 94 14.04 -5.64 0.38
CA GLU A 94 13.77 -4.50 1.25
C GLU A 94 13.64 -3.22 0.43
N LEU A 95 12.59 -2.45 0.66
CA LEU A 95 12.44 -1.14 0.03
C LEU A 95 13.06 -0.05 0.91
N PRO A 96 13.79 0.91 0.30
CA PRO A 96 14.27 2.08 1.02
C PRO A 96 13.13 2.88 1.63
N ALA A 97 13.38 3.48 2.80
CA ALA A 97 12.51 4.52 3.34
C ALA A 97 12.36 5.67 2.34
N GLY A 98 11.16 6.25 2.27
CA GLY A 98 10.79 7.26 1.28
C GLY A 98 10.28 6.70 -0.05
N THR A 99 10.31 5.38 -0.27
CA THR A 99 9.71 4.78 -1.48
C THR A 99 8.22 5.06 -1.51
N GLU A 100 7.74 5.66 -2.59
CA GLU A 100 6.31 5.91 -2.78
C GLU A 100 5.63 4.69 -3.41
N VAL A 101 4.46 4.37 -2.88
CA VAL A 101 3.59 3.29 -3.37
C VAL A 101 2.27 3.88 -3.80
N TRP A 102 1.90 3.64 -5.05
CA TRP A 102 0.75 4.25 -5.69
C TRP A 102 -0.26 3.20 -6.14
N LEU A 103 -1.54 3.54 -6.05
CA LEU A 103 -2.61 2.84 -6.72
C LEU A 103 -2.70 3.34 -8.16
N PRO A 104 -2.56 2.47 -9.16
CA PRO A 104 -2.74 2.85 -10.55
C PRO A 104 -4.16 3.37 -10.82
N ALA A 105 -4.30 4.27 -11.79
CA ALA A 105 -5.56 4.87 -12.23
C ALA A 105 -6.71 3.86 -12.40
N VAL A 106 -6.43 2.70 -13.02
CA VAL A 106 -7.41 1.64 -13.26
C VAL A 106 -8.01 1.10 -11.95
N TRP A 107 -7.19 0.97 -10.91
CA TRP A 107 -7.66 0.52 -9.60
C TRP A 107 -8.33 1.63 -8.81
N ALA A 108 -7.83 2.86 -8.92
CA ALA A 108 -8.48 4.03 -8.31
C ALA A 108 -9.94 4.15 -8.80
N GLU A 109 -10.18 3.96 -10.10
CA GLU A 109 -11.52 3.98 -10.68
C GLU A 109 -12.43 2.88 -10.11
N ILE A 110 -11.93 1.65 -9.99
CA ILE A 110 -12.69 0.51 -9.41
C ILE A 110 -13.16 0.82 -7.99
N TYR A 111 -12.33 1.51 -7.21
CA TYR A 111 -12.66 1.89 -5.82
C TYR A 111 -13.30 3.27 -5.69
N GLY A 112 -13.54 4.00 -6.79
CA GLY A 112 -14.16 5.33 -6.80
C GLY A 112 -13.33 6.40 -6.10
N LEU A 113 -12.01 6.38 -6.28
CA LEU A 113 -11.03 7.25 -5.62
C LEU A 113 -10.48 8.36 -6.53
#